data_AF-A0A941NW29-F1
#
_entry.id   AF-A0A941NW29-F1
#
_cell.length_a   1.000
_cell.length_b   1.000
_cell.length_c   1.000
_cell.angle_alpha   90.00
_cell.angle_beta   90.00
_cell.angle_gamma   90.00
#
_symmetry.space_group_name_H-M   'P 1'
#
loop_
_entity.id
_entity.type
_entity.pdbx_description
1 polymer ?
#
loop_
_entity_poly.entity_id
_entity_poly.type
_entity_poly.pdbx_seq_one_letter_code
_entity_poly.pdbx_strand_id
1 'polypeptide(L)'
;MNANQKGKLTFPCEFTFKIIGKANSEFEAAALAILRHHFPQFGEGAISTNLSKNGKYLAYTATVTVVSQAQLDAAYMDLSAHPLVLFAL
;
A
#
# COMPACT_ATOMS: atom_id res chain seq x y z
N MET A 1 -0.57 33.76 2.97
CA MET A 1 0.56 32.81 2.93
C MET A 1 0.12 31.57 3.69
N ASN A 2 -0.58 30.65 3.03
CA ASN A 2 -1.05 29.43 3.70
C ASN A 2 0.09 28.43 3.64
N ALA A 3 0.84 28.34 4.74
CA ALA A 3 1.71 27.22 5.01
C ALA A 3 0.84 25.96 5.02
N ASN A 4 0.70 25.32 3.86
CA ASN A 4 0.17 23.98 3.75
C ASN A 4 1.03 23.15 4.69
N GLN A 5 0.43 22.72 5.81
CA GLN A 5 1.10 21.94 6.82
C GLN A 5 1.52 20.62 6.16
N LYS A 6 2.71 20.59 5.55
CA LYS A 6 3.50 19.38 5.41
C LYS A 6 3.81 18.97 6.84
N GLY A 7 2.82 18.33 7.48
CA GLY A 7 3.02 17.69 8.77
C GLY A 7 4.27 16.86 8.62
N LYS A 8 5.29 17.15 9.44
CA LYS A 8 6.51 16.37 9.46
C LYS A 8 6.05 14.96 9.82
N LEU A 9 5.90 14.08 8.83
CA LEU A 9 5.74 12.66 9.08
C LEU A 9 6.96 12.28 9.91
N THR A 10 6.73 11.96 11.18
CA THR A 10 7.78 11.58 12.12
C THR A 10 8.02 10.10 11.91
N PHE A 11 9.12 9.79 11.25
CA PHE A 11 9.51 8.41 11.01
C PHE A 11 10.33 7.86 12.20
N PRO A 12 10.21 6.57 12.54
CA PRO A 12 9.31 5.60 11.91
C PRO A 12 7.84 5.83 12.28
N CYS A 13 6.93 5.68 11.32
CA CYS A 13 5.48 5.74 11.56
C CYS A 13 4.79 4.51 10.98
N GLU A 14 3.71 4.09 11.62
CA GLU A 14 2.83 3.06 11.05
C GLU A 14 1.93 3.71 10.01
N PHE A 15 1.90 3.10 8.82
CA PHE A 15 1.10 3.57 7.70
C PHE A 15 0.33 2.40 7.10
N THR A 16 -0.94 2.62 6.80
CA THR A 16 -1.80 1.60 6.20
C THR A 16 -2.03 1.94 4.73
N PHE A 17 -1.47 1.13 3.85
CA PHE A 17 -1.75 1.18 2.42
C PHE A 17 -3.06 0.47 2.13
N LYS A 18 -3.93 1.11 1.35
CA LYS A 18 -5.13 0.50 0.82
C LYS A 18 -5.06 0.47 -0.70
N ILE A 19 -4.81 -0.73 -1.21
CA ILE A 19 -4.59 -0.99 -2.62
C ILE A 19 -5.84 -1.68 -3.15
N ILE A 20 -6.45 -1.11 -4.20
CA ILE A 20 -7.61 -1.68 -4.88
C ILE A 20 -7.16 -2.20 -6.23
N GLY A 21 -7.48 -3.46 -6.51
CA GLY A 21 -7.18 -4.11 -7.79
C GLY A 21 -8.32 -5.02 -8.23
N LYS A 22 -8.10 -5.73 -9.33
CA LYS A 22 -9.00 -6.83 -9.73
C LYS A 22 -8.93 -7.93 -8.67
N ALA A 23 -10.06 -8.60 -8.42
CA ALA A 23 -10.10 -9.72 -7.50
C ALA A 23 -9.54 -10.99 -8.13
N ASN A 24 -8.21 -11.04 -8.28
CA ASN A 24 -7.47 -12.23 -8.70
C ASN A 24 -6.25 -12.44 -7.78
N SER A 25 -5.82 -13.70 -7.66
CA SER A 25 -4.66 -14.04 -6.85
C SER A 25 -3.36 -13.41 -7.36
N GLU A 26 -3.30 -13.06 -8.65
CA GLU A 26 -2.18 -12.33 -9.25
C GLU A 26 -2.02 -10.93 -8.64
N PHE A 27 -3.12 -10.20 -8.41
CA PHE A 27 -3.10 -8.90 -7.76
C PHE A 27 -2.60 -8.99 -6.32
N GLU A 28 -3.10 -9.96 -5.55
CA GLU A 28 -2.67 -10.17 -4.16
C GLU A 28 -1.17 -10.48 -4.10
N ALA A 29 -0.70 -11.40 -4.94
CA ALA A 29 0.72 -11.75 -5.01
C ALA A 29 1.59 -10.56 -5.42
N ALA A 30 1.15 -9.76 -6.40
CA ALA A 30 1.89 -8.58 -6.86
C ALA A 30 1.95 -7.49 -5.78
N ALA A 31 0.82 -7.16 -5.15
CA ALA A 31 0.77 -6.16 -4.08
C ALA A 31 1.65 -6.58 -2.88
N LEU A 32 1.58 -7.86 -2.49
CA LEU A 32 2.43 -8.42 -1.44
C LEU A 32 3.92 -8.36 -1.80
N ALA A 33 4.28 -8.70 -3.04
CA ALA A 33 5.67 -8.66 -3.50
C ALA A 33 6.25 -7.24 -3.47
N ILE A 34 5.50 -6.25 -3.96
CA ILE A 34 5.90 -4.83 -3.93
C ILE A 34 6.08 -4.38 -2.47
N LEU A 35 5.09 -4.63 -1.61
CA LEU A 35 5.18 -4.24 -0.21
C LEU A 35 6.34 -4.92 0.52
N ARG A 36 6.57 -6.22 0.32
CA ARG A 36 7.73 -6.93 0.91
C ARG A 36 9.07 -6.38 0.39
N HIS A 37 9.12 -5.94 -0.86
CA HIS A 37 10.32 -5.36 -1.45
C HIS A 37 10.71 -4.04 -0.74
N HIS A 38 9.74 -3.15 -0.50
CA HIS A 38 10.00 -1.88 0.17
C HIS A 38 10.03 -1.99 1.70
N PHE A 39 9.25 -2.90 2.28
CA PHE A 39 9.07 -3.09 3.71
C PHE A 39 9.43 -4.55 4.09
N PRO A 40 10.71 -4.89 4.25
CA PRO A 40 11.12 -6.26 4.57
C PRO A 40 10.66 -6.72 5.97
N GLN A 41 10.32 -5.78 6.86
CA GLN A 41 9.74 -6.06 8.18
C GLN A 41 8.22 -6.26 8.14
N PHE A 42 7.60 -6.17 6.96
CA PHE A 42 6.17 -6.39 6.77
C PHE A 42 5.81 -7.86 7.02
N GLY A 43 5.06 -8.09 8.11
CA GLY A 43 4.55 -9.40 8.48
C GLY A 43 3.17 -9.69 7.88
N GLU A 44 2.89 -10.96 7.62
CA GLU A 44 1.62 -11.41 7.01
C GLU A 44 0.38 -11.09 7.88
N GLY A 45 0.56 -10.93 9.19
CA GLY A 45 -0.52 -10.59 10.13
C GLY A 45 -1.05 -9.16 10.02
N ALA A 46 -0.39 -8.28 9.24
CA ALA A 46 -0.81 -6.90 9.03
C ALA A 46 -1.61 -6.70 7.74
N ILE A 47 -2.05 -7.79 7.11
CA ILE A 47 -2.79 -7.81 5.84
C ILE A 47 -4.27 -8.06 6.11
N SER A 48 -5.12 -7.29 5.45
CA SER A 48 -6.56 -7.53 5.39
C SER A 48 -7.06 -7.37 3.96
N THR A 49 -7.65 -8.42 3.40
CA THR A 49 -8.26 -8.39 2.08
C THR A 49 -9.78 -8.38 2.20
N ASN A 50 -10.43 -7.53 1.42
CA ASN A 50 -11.89 -7.44 1.41
C ASN A 50 -12.40 -7.42 -0.03
N LEU A 51 -13.30 -8.35 -0.33
CA LEU A 51 -13.89 -8.47 -1.66
C LEU A 51 -14.98 -7.41 -1.83
N SER A 52 -15.01 -6.78 -3.01
CA SER A 52 -16.09 -5.89 -3.42
C SER A 52 -17.44 -6.63 -3.43
N LYS A 53 -18.53 -5.90 -3.20
CA LYS A 53 -19.92 -6.41 -3.24
C LYS A 53 -20.24 -7.24 -4.49
N ASN A 54 -19.62 -6.92 -5.63
CA ASN A 54 -19.84 -7.63 -6.90
C ASN A 54 -18.74 -8.64 -7.25
N GLY A 55 -17.77 -8.89 -6.36
CA GLY A 55 -16.66 -9.82 -6.61
C GLY A 55 -15.65 -9.37 -7.67
N LYS A 56 -15.82 -8.18 -8.26
CA LYS A 56 -14.95 -7.70 -9.36
C LYS A 56 -13.61 -7.14 -8.88
N TYR A 57 -13.60 -6.56 -7.69
CA TYR A 57 -12.44 -5.86 -7.13
C TYR A 57 -12.11 -6.39 -5.75
N LEU A 58 -10.83 -6.37 -5.41
CA LEU A 58 -10.33 -6.70 -4.09
C LEU A 58 -9.67 -5.46 -3.48
N ALA A 59 -10.05 -5.16 -2.24
CA ALA A 59 -9.38 -4.17 -1.42
C ALA A 59 -8.33 -4.87 -0.57
N TYR A 60 -7.07 -4.69 -0.90
CA TYR A 60 -5.93 -5.18 -0.15
C TYR A 60 -5.42 -4.08 0.78
N THR A 61 -5.51 -4.31 2.08
CA THR A 61 -5.10 -3.37 3.11
C THR A 61 -3.87 -3.92 3.81
N ALA A 62 -2.80 -3.13 3.88
CA ALA A 62 -1.54 -3.55 4.47
C ALA A 62 -1.01 -2.46 5.40
N THR A 63 -0.78 -2.81 6.66
CA THR A 63 -0.13 -1.92 7.61
C THR A 63 1.36 -2.21 7.66
N VAL A 64 2.18 -1.18 7.44
CA VAL A 64 3.64 -1.26 7.42
C VAL A 64 4.24 -0.17 8.30
N THR A 65 5.45 -0.40 8.78
CA THR A 65 6.25 0.63 9.43
C THR A 65 7.12 1.33 8.37
N VAL A 66 6.80 2.59 8.11
CA VAL A 66 7.54 3.45 7.19
C VAL A 66 8.65 4.14 7.96
N VAL A 67 9.90 3.99 7.51
CA VAL A 67 11.08 4.60 8.18
C VAL A 67 11.53 5.91 7.52
N SER A 68 11.02 6.23 6.33
CA SER A 68 11.34 7.49 5.65
C SER A 68 10.29 7.85 4.59
N GLN A 69 10.18 9.15 4.28
CA GLN A 69 9.28 9.63 3.24
C GLN A 69 9.65 9.07 1.85
N ALA A 70 10.95 8.90 1.58
CA ALA A 70 11.41 8.33 0.32
C ALA A 70 10.96 6.86 0.15
N GLN A 71 10.95 6.08 1.24
CA GLN A 71 10.44 4.69 1.21
C GLN A 71 8.93 4.66 0.93
N LEU A 72 8.16 5.57 1.54
CA LEU A 72 6.72 5.73 1.29
C LEU A 72 6.43 6.07 -0.17
N ASP A 73 7.12 7.09 -0.69
CA ASP A 73 6.96 7.57 -2.05
C ASP A 73 7.33 6.50 -3.08
N ALA A 74 8.45 5.81 -2.88
CA ALA A 74 8.86 4.69 -3.72
C ALA A 74 7.81 3.57 -3.75
N ALA A 75 7.25 3.19 -2.59
CA ALA A 75 6.20 2.18 -2.53
C ALA A 75 4.93 2.62 -3.28
N TYR A 76 4.49 3.88 -3.12
CA TYR A 76 3.35 4.40 -3.88
C TYR A 76 3.61 4.45 -5.39
N MET A 77 4.83 4.82 -5.80
CA MET A 77 5.21 4.83 -7.21
C MET A 77 5.15 3.44 -7.82
N ASP A 78 5.75 2.44 -7.18
CA ASP A 78 5.74 1.05 -7.66
C ASP A 78 4.32 0.47 -7.70
N LEU A 79 3.53 0.71 -6.64
CA LEU A 79 2.12 0.31 -6.61
C LEU A 79 1.34 0.96 -7.74
N SER A 80 1.48 2.27 -7.95
CA SER A 80 0.75 2.98 -9.00
C SER A 80 1.25 2.66 -10.42
N ALA A 81 2.49 2.22 -10.57
CA ALA A 81 3.05 1.79 -11.85
C ALA A 81 2.59 0.37 -12.25
N HIS A 82 2.12 -0.43 -11.28
CA HIS A 82 1.77 -1.82 -11.53
C HIS A 82 0.40 -1.94 -12.24
N PRO A 83 0.30 -2.64 -13.39
CA PRO A 83 -0.93 -2.67 -14.20
C PRO A 83 -2.14 -3.36 -13.54
N LEU A 84 -1.90 -4.16 -12.50
CA LEU A 84 -2.96 -4.82 -11.71
C LEU A 84 -3.52 -3.93 -10.59
N VAL A 85 -2.83 -2.86 -10.23
CA VAL A 85 -3.28 -1.89 -9.23
C VAL A 85 -4.12 -0.84 -9.92
N LEU A 86 -5.37 -0.70 -9.49
CA LEU A 86 -6.28 0.31 -10.00
C LEU A 86 -6.20 1.60 -9.19
N PHE A 87 -5.96 1.47 -7.89
CA PHE A 87 -5.91 2.59 -6.97
C PHE A 87 -5.12 2.24 -5.72
N ALA A 88 -4.36 3.19 -5.17
CA ALA A 88 -3.67 3.07 -3.90
C ALA A 88 -3.95 4.32 -3.05
N LEU A 89 -4.31 4.12 -1.79
CA LEU A 89 -4.55 5.15 -0.77
C LEU A 89 -3.66 4.95 0.43
#